data_AF-A0ABD5PTM3-F1
#
_entry.id   AF-A0ABD5PTM3-F1
#
_cell.length_a   1.000
_cell.length_b   1.000
_cell.length_c   1.000
_cell.angle_alpha   90.00
_cell.angle_beta   90.00
_cell.angle_gamma   90.00
#
_symmetry.space_group_name_H-M   'P 1'
#
loop_
_entity.id
_entity.type
_entity.pdbx_description
1 polymer ?
#
loop_
_entity_poly.entity_id
_entity_poly.type
_entity_poly.pdbx_seq_one_letter_code
_entity_poly.pdbx_strand_id
1 'polypeptide(L)'
;MWNAIQEMAMRMLARARRAIPSGGDVTSRLPGRGVLAAAKRRWKRHVTERPDRYQAYVSFPTDGEQSGVGDVHDCIEDLEHVFEGRLDVYARTNGIAVVSDRVSAAQFDRDAFERAVARIEDYYAETHTVARLEKWRPGGDRLVKSFVIVPVKPLFPHESSEKAPRVRSAAE
;
A
#
# COMPACT_ATOMS: atom_id res chain seq x y z
N MET A 1 15.87 -1.19 11.57
CA MET A 1 14.62 -1.58 10.88
C MET A 1 14.65 -3.00 10.30
N TRP A 2 15.80 -3.50 9.80
CA TRP A 2 15.95 -4.85 9.26
C TRP A 2 16.03 -5.96 10.34
N ASN A 3 16.59 -5.64 11.52
CA ASN A 3 16.75 -6.59 12.62
C ASN A 3 15.42 -7.09 13.21
N ALA A 4 14.41 -6.22 13.39
CA ALA A 4 13.11 -6.62 13.95
C ALA A 4 12.35 -7.60 13.04
N ILE A 5 12.46 -7.41 11.71
CA ILE A 5 11.89 -8.32 10.71
C ILE A 5 12.60 -9.68 10.76
N GLN A 6 13.93 -9.69 10.92
CA GLN A 6 14.69 -10.93 11.09
C GLN A 6 14.39 -11.63 12.43
N GLU A 7 14.22 -10.88 13.51
CA GLU A 7 13.96 -11.42 14.83
C GLU A 7 12.56 -12.06 14.92
N MET A 8 11.55 -11.42 14.32
CA MET A 8 10.21 -12.00 14.19
C MET A 8 10.22 -13.27 13.32
N ALA A 9 10.97 -13.25 12.21
CA ALA A 9 11.17 -14.44 11.38
C ALA A 9 11.84 -15.59 12.14
N MET A 10 12.86 -15.28 12.94
CA MET A 10 13.57 -16.28 13.76
C MET A 10 12.70 -16.82 14.90
N ARG A 11 11.87 -15.98 15.55
CA ARG A 11 10.91 -16.41 16.58
C ARG A 11 9.82 -17.33 15.99
N MET A 12 9.29 -17.01 14.81
CA MET A 12 8.30 -17.85 14.14
C MET A 12 8.91 -19.18 13.63
N LEU A 13 10.12 -19.15 13.07
CA LEU A 13 10.84 -20.38 12.67
C LEU A 13 11.18 -21.27 13.88
N ALA A 14 11.57 -20.68 15.01
CA ALA A 14 11.81 -21.43 16.25
C ALA A 14 10.52 -22.09 16.78
N ARG A 15 9.37 -21.42 16.63
CA ARG A 15 8.05 -21.95 17.03
C ARG A 15 7.60 -23.10 16.11
N ALA A 16 7.83 -22.99 14.80
CA ALA A 16 7.56 -24.06 13.83
C ALA A 16 8.43 -25.31 14.06
N ARG A 17 9.69 -25.13 14.48
CA ARG A 17 10.60 -26.24 14.82
C ARG A 17 10.16 -27.05 16.05
N ARG A 18 9.40 -26.46 16.98
CA ARG A 18 8.85 -27.18 18.15
C ARG A 18 7.67 -28.10 17.81
N ALA A 19 7.10 -28.01 16.61
CA ALA A 19 5.98 -28.84 16.17
C ALA A 19 6.41 -30.07 15.35
N ILE A 20 7.72 -30.28 15.14
CA ILE A 20 8.25 -31.46 14.45
C ILE A 20 8.69 -32.46 15.52
N PRO A 21 8.11 -33.66 15.62
CA PRO A 21 8.53 -34.65 16.60
C PRO A 21 9.99 -35.03 16.36
N SER A 22 10.77 -34.91 17.44
CA SER A 22 12.20 -35.21 17.53
C SER A 22 12.46 -36.70 17.29
N GLY A 23 13.15 -37.03 16.21
CA GLY A 23 13.77 -38.32 16.01
C GLY A 23 14.94 -38.21 15.03
N GLY A 24 16.16 -38.45 15.50
CA GLY A 24 17.33 -38.72 14.65
C GLY A 24 18.44 -37.68 14.74
N ASP A 25 19.46 -38.06 15.50
CA ASP A 25 20.78 -37.45 15.69
C ASP A 25 21.51 -37.15 14.36
N VAL A 26 21.96 -35.90 14.14
CA VAL A 26 23.10 -35.58 13.24
C VAL A 26 23.81 -34.32 13.74
N THR A 27 25.11 -34.48 13.88
CA THR A 27 26.12 -33.53 14.31
C THR A 27 26.26 -32.27 13.43
N SER A 28 26.53 -31.16 14.12
CA SER A 28 27.34 -30.02 13.70
C SER A 28 27.50 -29.71 12.19
N ARG A 29 26.64 -28.85 11.67
CA ARG A 29 27.04 -27.83 10.67
C ARG A 29 26.25 -26.56 10.93
N LEU A 30 26.95 -25.49 11.35
CA LEU A 30 26.37 -24.14 11.37
C LEU A 30 25.79 -23.86 9.98
N PRO A 31 24.50 -23.49 9.86
CA PRO A 31 23.89 -23.30 8.56
C PRO A 31 24.57 -22.13 7.86
N GLY A 32 25.26 -22.44 6.75
CA GLY A 32 26.00 -21.46 5.98
C GLY A 32 25.15 -20.28 5.53
N ARG A 33 25.78 -19.11 5.42
CA ARG A 33 25.21 -17.84 4.92
C ARG A 33 24.25 -18.00 3.72
N GLY A 34 24.49 -18.98 2.84
CA GLY A 34 23.65 -19.30 1.69
C GLY A 34 22.27 -19.88 2.03
N VAL A 35 22.16 -20.73 3.06
CA VAL A 35 20.89 -21.32 3.52
C VAL A 35 20.03 -20.25 4.18
N LEU A 36 20.63 -19.37 4.97
CA LEU A 36 19.95 -18.21 5.56
C LEU A 36 19.48 -17.22 4.48
N ALA A 37 20.27 -16.97 3.44
CA ALA A 37 19.87 -16.09 2.34
C ALA A 37 18.73 -16.68 1.48
N ALA A 38 18.75 -17.99 1.22
CA ALA A 38 17.68 -18.69 0.50
C ALA A 38 16.39 -18.78 1.33
N ALA A 39 16.50 -19.13 2.61
CA ALA A 39 15.39 -19.11 3.56
C ALA A 39 14.80 -17.71 3.69
N LYS A 40 15.64 -16.67 3.76
CA LYS A 40 15.23 -15.27 3.79
C LYS A 40 14.54 -14.82 2.50
N ARG A 41 15.00 -15.25 1.32
CA ARG A 41 14.33 -14.97 0.04
C ARG A 41 12.99 -15.67 -0.06
N ARG A 42 12.92 -16.95 0.34
CA ARG A 42 11.69 -17.75 0.33
C ARG A 42 10.68 -17.23 1.35
N TRP A 43 11.15 -16.86 2.54
CA TRP A 43 10.34 -16.19 3.57
C TRP A 43 9.85 -14.85 3.06
N LYS A 44 10.74 -13.97 2.55
CA LYS A 44 10.33 -12.68 1.96
C LYS A 44 9.26 -12.90 0.88
N ARG A 45 9.41 -13.88 -0.01
CA ARG A 45 8.38 -14.22 -1.01
C ARG A 45 7.05 -14.65 -0.37
N HIS A 46 7.09 -15.64 0.53
CA HIS A 46 5.91 -16.20 1.20
C HIS A 46 5.17 -15.20 2.08
N VAL A 47 5.90 -14.27 2.68
CA VAL A 47 5.44 -13.27 3.64
C VAL A 47 4.93 -12.02 2.95
N THR A 48 5.50 -11.68 1.78
CA THR A 48 4.99 -10.61 0.91
C THR A 48 3.64 -11.01 0.26
N GLU A 49 3.29 -12.30 0.26
CA GLU A 49 2.03 -12.79 -0.29
C GLU A 49 0.91 -12.92 0.76
N ARG A 50 1.21 -12.83 2.07
CA ARG A 50 0.25 -13.10 3.15
C ARG A 50 0.45 -12.19 4.37
N PRO A 51 0.00 -10.92 4.31
CA PRO A 51 -0.06 -10.08 5.48
C PRO A 51 -1.13 -10.57 6.46
N ASP A 52 -0.90 -10.35 7.75
CA ASP A 52 -1.93 -10.62 8.77
C ASP A 52 -2.94 -9.47 8.87
N ARG A 53 -2.48 -8.25 8.55
CA ARG A 53 -3.26 -7.02 8.62
C ARG A 53 -2.90 -6.04 7.52
N TYR A 54 -3.87 -5.20 7.19
CA TYR A 54 -3.74 -4.12 6.23
C TYR A 54 -3.97 -2.76 6.89
N GLN A 55 -3.33 -1.74 6.35
CA GLN A 55 -3.48 -0.35 6.77
C GLN A 55 -3.29 0.57 5.56
N ALA A 56 -3.91 1.75 5.55
CA ALA A 56 -3.67 2.77 4.54
C ALA A 56 -3.33 4.14 5.16
N TYR A 57 -2.53 4.89 4.44
CA TYR A 57 -2.41 6.34 4.52
C TYR A 57 -2.76 6.88 3.13
N VAL A 58 -3.70 7.82 3.07
CA VAL A 58 -4.13 8.45 1.83
C VAL A 58 -4.12 9.97 2.02
N SER A 59 -3.65 10.73 1.06
CA SER A 59 -3.74 12.19 1.07
C SER A 59 -4.61 12.70 -0.06
N PHE A 60 -5.36 13.75 0.22
CA PHE A 60 -6.24 14.45 -0.72
C PHE A 60 -5.83 15.94 -0.75
N PRO A 61 -4.90 16.34 -1.63
CA PRO A 61 -4.58 17.75 -1.83
C PRO A 61 -5.79 18.51 -2.42
N THR A 62 -5.90 19.79 -2.04
CA THR A 62 -7.04 20.68 -2.38
C THR A 62 -6.58 21.99 -3.03
N ASP A 63 -5.48 21.96 -3.79
CA ASP A 63 -4.70 23.14 -4.21
C ASP A 63 -5.25 23.92 -5.42
N GLY A 64 -6.55 23.79 -5.79
CA GLY A 64 -7.16 24.64 -6.81
C GLY A 64 -8.65 24.40 -7.07
N GLU A 65 -9.30 25.38 -7.69
CA GLU A 65 -10.74 25.59 -7.97
C GLU A 65 -11.56 24.38 -8.51
N GLN A 66 -10.93 23.26 -8.82
CA GLN A 66 -11.56 22.08 -9.41
C GLN A 66 -11.81 20.94 -8.40
N SER A 67 -11.27 21.01 -7.18
CA SER A 67 -11.48 19.96 -6.19
C SER A 67 -12.85 20.10 -5.52
N GLY A 68 -13.88 19.49 -6.11
CA GLY A 68 -15.19 19.33 -5.48
C GLY A 68 -15.04 18.59 -4.14
N VAL A 69 -15.49 19.20 -3.05
CA VAL A 69 -15.44 18.60 -1.69
C VAL A 69 -16.25 17.29 -1.64
N GLY A 70 -17.31 17.18 -2.45
CA GLY A 70 -18.13 15.96 -2.56
C GLY A 70 -17.35 14.76 -3.09
N ASP A 71 -16.53 14.93 -4.12
CA ASP A 71 -15.79 13.82 -4.71
C ASP A 71 -14.71 13.27 -3.77
N VAL A 72 -14.08 14.14 -2.97
CA VAL A 72 -13.15 13.74 -1.91
C VAL A 72 -13.89 12.97 -0.82
N HIS A 73 -15.06 13.45 -0.41
CA HIS A 73 -15.88 12.78 0.60
C HIS A 73 -16.25 11.36 0.16
N ASP A 74 -16.69 11.18 -1.09
CA ASP A 74 -17.05 9.86 -1.58
C ASP A 74 -15.84 8.90 -1.67
N CYS A 75 -14.65 9.42 -2.02
CA CYS A 75 -13.43 8.62 -1.97
C CYS A 75 -13.08 8.19 -0.54
N ILE A 76 -13.38 9.03 0.45
CA ILE A 76 -13.19 8.70 1.87
C ILE A 76 -14.22 7.64 2.30
N GLU A 77 -15.48 7.75 1.88
CA GLU A 77 -16.52 6.76 2.15
C GLU A 77 -16.18 5.38 1.57
N ASP A 78 -15.65 5.32 0.34
CA ASP A 78 -15.15 4.08 -0.25
C ASP A 78 -14.04 3.44 0.61
N LEU A 79 -13.13 4.26 1.15
CA LEU A 79 -12.09 3.78 2.06
C LEU A 79 -12.66 3.37 3.43
N GLU A 80 -13.69 4.05 3.93
CA GLU A 80 -14.37 3.68 5.19
C GLU A 80 -14.92 2.27 5.05
N HIS A 81 -15.57 1.97 3.93
CA HIS A 81 -16.07 0.62 3.66
C HIS A 81 -14.97 -0.44 3.71
N VAL A 82 -13.85 -0.19 3.01
CA VAL A 82 -12.69 -1.10 2.96
C VAL A 82 -12.08 -1.37 4.34
N PHE A 83 -12.02 -0.33 5.17
CA PHE A 83 -11.39 -0.39 6.48
C PHE A 83 -12.38 -0.53 7.65
N GLU A 84 -13.61 -0.99 7.37
CA GLU A 84 -14.67 -1.21 8.37
C GLU A 84 -15.00 0.02 9.23
N GLY A 85 -14.96 1.21 8.64
CA GLY A 85 -15.20 2.50 9.31
C GLY A 85 -14.06 2.95 10.22
N ARG A 86 -12.90 2.28 10.18
CA ARG A 86 -11.78 2.58 11.07
C ARG A 86 -10.78 3.53 10.40
N LEU A 87 -11.23 4.74 10.12
CA LEU A 87 -10.43 5.80 9.54
C LEU A 87 -10.36 7.01 10.47
N ASP A 88 -9.17 7.59 10.58
CA ASP A 88 -8.94 8.91 11.14
C ASP A 88 -8.71 9.90 9.99
N VAL A 89 -9.47 10.98 9.98
CA VAL A 89 -9.36 12.07 9.00
C VAL A 89 -8.73 13.29 9.65
N TYR A 90 -7.68 13.82 9.02
CA TYR A 90 -6.92 14.96 9.52
C TYR A 90 -6.88 16.08 8.49
N ALA A 91 -7.23 17.30 8.92
CA ALA A 91 -6.97 18.49 8.12
C ALA A 91 -5.47 18.78 8.01
N ARG A 92 -5.04 19.23 6.84
CA ARG A 92 -3.69 19.70 6.52
C ARG A 92 -3.79 21.08 5.87
N THR A 93 -2.69 21.83 5.91
CA THR A 93 -2.63 23.18 5.33
C THR A 93 -3.06 23.23 3.85
N ASN A 94 -2.80 22.17 3.09
CA ASN A 94 -3.11 22.08 1.65
C ASN A 94 -3.99 20.86 1.31
N GLY A 95 -4.85 20.42 2.23
CA GLY A 95 -5.80 19.34 1.96
C GLY A 95 -6.12 18.47 3.16
N ILE A 96 -6.42 17.21 2.90
CA ILE A 96 -6.85 16.23 3.91
C ILE A 96 -5.90 15.02 3.89
N ALA A 97 -5.67 14.41 5.04
CA ALA A 97 -5.02 13.12 5.15
C ALA A 97 -5.92 12.14 5.89
N VAL A 98 -6.01 10.92 5.38
CA VAL A 98 -6.76 9.82 5.95
C VAL A 98 -5.79 8.72 6.34
N VAL A 99 -5.93 8.22 7.57
CA VAL A 99 -5.15 7.10 8.07
C VAL A 99 -6.10 6.05 8.60
N SER A 100 -5.93 4.81 8.15
CA SER A 100 -6.72 3.71 8.69
C SER A 100 -6.08 3.10 9.92
N ASP A 101 -6.91 2.52 10.75
CA ASP A 101 -6.48 1.48 11.67
C ASP A 101 -6.11 0.20 10.90
N ARG A 102 -5.54 -0.76 11.64
CA ARG A 102 -5.16 -2.06 11.10
C ARG A 102 -6.36 -3.00 11.04
N VAL A 103 -6.77 -3.38 9.84
CA VAL A 103 -7.83 -4.39 9.61
C VAL A 103 -7.21 -5.75 9.35
N SER A 104 -7.87 -6.83 9.78
CA SER A 104 -7.36 -8.19 9.56
C SER A 104 -7.46 -8.60 8.10
N ALA A 105 -6.56 -9.48 7.65
CA ALA A 105 -6.60 -9.95 6.26
C ALA A 105 -7.88 -10.70 5.86
N ALA A 106 -8.62 -11.25 6.83
CA ALA A 106 -9.91 -11.89 6.59
C ALA A 106 -11.05 -10.90 6.33
N GLN A 107 -10.90 -9.67 6.82
CA GLN A 107 -11.90 -8.61 6.73
C GLN A 107 -11.58 -7.58 5.65
N PHE A 108 -10.31 -7.51 5.23
CA PHE A 108 -9.87 -6.56 4.22
C PHE A 108 -10.35 -7.00 2.83
N ASP A 109 -11.33 -6.28 2.28
CA ASP A 109 -11.74 -6.43 0.89
C ASP A 109 -10.71 -5.74 -0.02
N ARG A 110 -9.83 -6.57 -0.61
CA ARG A 110 -8.80 -6.09 -1.54
C ARG A 110 -9.44 -5.50 -2.80
N ASP A 111 -10.50 -6.08 -3.33
CA ASP A 111 -11.06 -5.61 -4.60
C ASP A 111 -11.77 -4.27 -4.40
N ALA A 112 -12.46 -4.08 -3.27
CA ALA A 112 -12.98 -2.77 -2.89
C ALA A 112 -11.86 -1.75 -2.69
N PHE A 113 -10.74 -2.14 -2.08
CA PHE A 113 -9.58 -1.25 -1.95
C PHE A 113 -9.01 -0.82 -3.30
N GLU A 114 -8.84 -1.75 -4.24
CA GLU A 114 -8.34 -1.41 -5.58
C GLU A 114 -9.32 -0.49 -6.33
N ARG A 115 -10.64 -0.69 -6.18
CA ARG A 115 -11.65 0.22 -6.75
C ARG A 115 -11.57 1.63 -6.15
N ALA A 116 -11.42 1.73 -4.83
CA ALA A 116 -11.25 3.02 -4.15
C ALA A 116 -9.97 3.74 -4.64
N VAL A 117 -8.86 3.02 -4.80
CA VAL A 117 -7.62 3.58 -5.33
C VAL A 117 -7.77 4.03 -6.79
N ALA A 118 -8.43 3.23 -7.64
CA ALA A 118 -8.69 3.61 -9.04
C ALA A 118 -9.53 4.88 -9.13
N ARG A 119 -10.54 5.04 -8.26
CA ARG A 119 -11.34 6.27 -8.20
C ARG A 119 -10.52 7.49 -7.80
N ILE A 120 -9.57 7.33 -6.86
CA ILE A 120 -8.62 8.38 -6.49
C ILE A 120 -7.70 8.73 -7.67
N GLU A 121 -7.23 7.72 -8.41
CA GLU A 121 -6.43 7.90 -9.63
C GLU A 121 -7.20 8.70 -10.68
N ASP A 122 -8.46 8.34 -10.95
CA ASP A 122 -9.33 9.02 -11.89
C ASP A 122 -9.61 10.47 -11.46
N TYR A 123 -9.92 10.70 -10.18
CA TYR A 123 -10.19 12.03 -9.63
C TYR A 123 -9.00 12.99 -9.83
N TYR A 124 -7.78 12.47 -9.72
CA TYR A 124 -6.56 13.26 -9.82
C TYR A 124 -5.91 13.23 -11.22
N ALA A 125 -6.44 12.45 -12.18
CA ALA A 125 -5.78 12.13 -13.44
C ALA A 125 -5.32 13.36 -14.25
N GLU A 126 -6.07 14.46 -14.19
CA GLU A 126 -5.75 15.69 -14.93
C GLU A 126 -4.72 16.59 -14.24
N THR A 127 -4.58 16.49 -12.91
CA THR A 127 -3.82 17.46 -12.10
C THR A 127 -2.59 16.86 -11.42
N HIS A 128 -2.64 15.56 -11.09
CA HIS A 128 -1.63 14.86 -10.32
C HIS A 128 -1.39 13.45 -10.91
N THR A 129 -0.19 12.94 -10.68
CA THR A 129 0.06 11.49 -10.77
C THR A 129 -0.12 10.88 -9.40
N VAL A 130 -0.87 9.79 -9.26
CA VAL A 130 -1.02 9.13 -7.95
C VAL A 130 0.15 8.18 -7.70
N ALA A 131 0.92 8.46 -6.65
CA ALA A 131 1.97 7.58 -6.16
C ALA A 131 1.41 6.54 -5.19
N ARG A 132 1.61 5.27 -5.51
CA ARG A 132 1.25 4.12 -4.66
C ARG A 132 2.49 3.43 -4.11
N LEU A 133 2.67 3.45 -2.80
CA LEU A 133 3.76 2.73 -2.13
C LEU A 133 3.23 1.68 -1.17
N GLU A 134 3.81 0.49 -1.23
CA GLU A 134 3.55 -0.59 -0.28
C GLU A 134 4.69 -0.72 0.71
N LYS A 135 4.37 -0.76 2.00
CA LYS A 135 5.33 -0.90 3.09
C LYS A 135 4.96 -2.09 3.96
N TRP A 136 5.93 -2.97 4.16
CA TRP A 136 5.80 -4.11 5.07
C TRP A 136 6.41 -3.74 6.42
N ARG A 137 5.61 -3.85 7.49
CA ARG A 137 6.01 -3.48 8.84
C ARG A 137 5.69 -4.61 9.82
N PRO A 138 6.61 -4.95 10.74
CA PRO A 138 6.22 -5.73 11.92
C PRO A 138 5.31 -4.86 12.81
N GLY A 139 4.22 -5.44 13.30
CA GLY A 139 3.27 -4.82 14.23
C GLY A 139 3.00 -5.77 15.39
N GLY A 140 3.86 -5.73 16.41
CA GLY A 140 3.88 -6.76 17.45
C GLY A 140 4.25 -8.13 16.86
N ASP A 141 3.43 -9.14 17.14
CA ASP A 141 3.60 -10.51 16.60
C ASP A 141 2.99 -10.70 15.19
N ARG A 142 2.47 -9.63 14.59
CA ARG A 142 1.78 -9.68 13.29
C ARG A 142 2.54 -8.90 12.23
N LEU A 143 2.37 -9.31 10.98
CA LEU A 143 2.88 -8.61 9.82
C LEU A 143 1.79 -7.72 9.22
N VAL A 144 2.13 -6.44 9.04
CA VAL A 144 1.23 -5.43 8.49
C VAL A 144 1.73 -5.01 7.11
N LYS A 145 0.82 -5.02 6.13
CA LYS A 145 1.02 -4.35 4.84
C LYS A 145 0.33 -2.99 4.89
N SER A 146 1.12 -1.92 4.84
CA SER A 146 0.64 -0.54 4.81
C SER A 146 0.72 0.01 3.39
N PHE A 147 -0.39 0.55 2.89
CA PHE A 147 -0.44 1.30 1.64
C PHE A 147 -0.26 2.79 1.92
N VAL A 148 0.44 3.47 1.03
CA VAL A 148 0.60 4.93 1.04
C VAL A 148 0.20 5.43 -0.34
N ILE A 149 -0.90 6.16 -0.42
CA ILE A 149 -1.48 6.69 -1.66
C ILE A 149 -1.40 8.21 -1.60
N VAL A 150 -0.62 8.82 -2.49
CA VAL A 150 -0.36 10.25 -2.48
C VAL A 150 -0.43 10.78 -3.91
N PRO A 151 -1.42 11.60 -4.26
CA PRO A 151 -1.38 12.41 -5.46
C PRO A 151 -0.17 13.35 -5.39
N VAL A 152 0.68 13.27 -6.40
CA VAL A 152 1.88 14.09 -6.53
C VAL A 152 1.78 14.94 -7.78
N LYS A 153 2.01 16.24 -7.63
CA LYS A 153 2.05 17.15 -8.77
C LYS A 153 3.20 16.72 -9.68
N PRO A 154 2.95 16.47 -10.98
CA PRO A 154 4.00 16.02 -11.87
C PRO A 154 5.02 17.16 -12.05
N LEU A 155 6.30 16.79 -12.07
CA LEU A 155 7.40 17.76 -12.27
C LEU A 155 7.43 18.33 -13.68
N PHE A 156 6.79 17.64 -14.62
CA PHE A 156 6.68 18.04 -16.03
C PHE A 156 5.21 18.03 -16.43
N PRO A 157 4.75 18.97 -17.27
CA PRO A 157 3.38 18.97 -17.78
C PRO A 157 3.10 17.63 -18.48
N HIS A 158 1.89 17.09 -18.28
CA HIS A 158 1.42 16.01 -19.14
C HIS A 158 1.22 16.56 -20.56
N GLU A 159 1.67 15.81 -21.58
CA GLU A 159 1.38 16.15 -22.97
C GLU A 159 -0.13 16.04 -23.16
N SER A 160 -0.82 17.18 -23.07
CA SER A 160 -2.24 17.26 -23.40
C SER A 160 -2.41 16.80 -24.84
N SER A 161 -3.06 15.66 -25.07
CA SER A 161 -3.43 15.20 -26.40
C SER A 161 -4.59 16.04 -26.94
N GLU A 162 -4.42 17.35 -27.06
CA GLU A 162 -5.34 18.22 -27.79
C GLU A 162 -4.65 19.53 -28.18
N LYS A 163 -3.93 19.47 -29.30
CA LYS A 163 -3.90 20.58 -30.25
C LYS A 163 -4.36 20.06 -31.60
N ALA A 164 -5.66 20.18 -31.84
CA ALA A 164 -6.24 20.02 -33.17
C ALA A 164 -5.46 20.87 -34.20
N PRO A 165 -5.17 20.36 -35.41
CA PRO A 165 -4.77 21.25 -36.49
C PRO A 165 -6.00 22.07 -36.89
N ARG A 166 -5.93 23.38 -36.68
CA ARG A 166 -6.82 24.35 -37.34
C ARG A 166 -6.61 24.22 -38.84
N VAL A 167 -7.39 23.37 -39.50
CA VAL A 167 -7.54 23.44 -40.96
C VAL A 167 -8.37 24.69 -41.22
N ARG A 168 -7.69 25.74 -41.70
CA ARG A 168 -8.36 26.90 -42.26
C ARG A 168 -9.19 26.41 -43.44
N SER A 169 -10.51 26.61 -43.36
CA SER A 169 -11.36 26.57 -44.54
C SER A 169 -10.87 27.68 -45.48
N ALA A 170 -10.29 27.29 -46.61
CA ALA A 170 -10.15 28.15 -47.76
C ALA A 170 -11.31 27.80 -48.69
N ALA A 171 -12.33 28.63 -48.67
CA ALA A 171 -13.23 28.79 -49.80
C ALA A 171 -12.54 29.72 -50.79
N GLU A 172 -12.24 29.20 -51.97
CA GLU A 172 -12.35 29.86 -53.28
C GLU A 172 -12.25 28.80 -54.39
#